data_AF-A0A8T5KR79-F1
#
_entry.id   AF-A0A8T5KR79-F1
#
_cell.length_a   1.000
_cell.length_b   1.000
_cell.length_c   1.000
_cell.angle_alpha   90.00
_cell.angle_beta   90.00
_cell.angle_gamma   90.00
#
_symmetry.space_group_name_H-M   'P 1'
#
loop_
_entity.id
_entity.type
_entity.pdbx_description
1 polymer ?
#
loop_
_entity_poly.entity_id
_entity_poly.type
_entity_poly.pdbx_seq_one_letter_code
_entity_poly.pdbx_strand_id
1 'polypeptide(L)'
;MKEKVIVPDTSILVNGMLSKLIEDGTIKDQKIVIPKAAVDELQAQASSGREIGFKGLEEIKKIRKLGEKKKIILEFSGTRPTLEEIHLAKKGRIDALIRDVAIKEKGILVTSDYVQALVGEAEGVPVEYIKKKIVKTLKLESFFTKDTQSVHLKVGTYPVAKKGKPGEVRLETLSKKILKEDDVNSIVQQIVEKTRRDDDAFIEISKNGAMVIQMGETRIAITRPPFSDTLEVTAVRPIAKVSLKDYELHKGFEEMLLHESGILISGPPGMG
;
A
#
# COMPACT_ATOMS: atom_id res chain seq x y z
N MET A 1 -5.69 -12.29 -36.77
CA MET A 1 -5.30 -11.39 -35.67
C MET A 1 -4.14 -12.05 -34.93
N LYS A 2 -3.00 -11.38 -34.72
CA LYS A 2 -1.87 -12.00 -34.02
C LYS A 2 -2.29 -12.38 -32.60
N GLU A 3 -2.10 -13.64 -32.22
CA GLU A 3 -2.27 -14.10 -30.84
C GLU A 3 -1.37 -13.24 -29.94
N LYS A 4 -1.97 -12.50 -29.02
CA LYS A 4 -1.21 -11.69 -28.06
C LYS A 4 -0.68 -12.61 -26.97
N VAL A 5 0.63 -12.63 -26.80
CA VAL A 5 1.28 -13.32 -25.67
C VAL A 5 1.26 -12.38 -24.47
N ILE A 6 0.72 -12.84 -23.35
CA ILE A 6 0.69 -12.10 -22.09
C ILE A 6 1.81 -12.60 -21.19
N VAL A 7 2.63 -11.68 -20.69
CA VAL A 7 3.69 -11.96 -19.71
C VAL A 7 3.35 -11.23 -18.42
N PRO A 8 2.78 -11.92 -17.41
CA PRO A 8 2.40 -11.29 -16.16
C PRO A 8 3.62 -11.07 -15.25
N ASP A 9 3.63 -9.91 -14.61
CA ASP A 9 4.56 -9.55 -13.55
C ASP A 9 4.15 -10.14 -12.18
N THR A 10 5.07 -10.19 -11.21
CA THR A 10 4.77 -10.65 -9.84
C THR A 10 3.60 -9.86 -9.23
N SER A 11 3.51 -8.56 -9.48
CA SER A 11 2.47 -7.70 -8.92
C SER A 11 1.04 -8.08 -9.37
N ILE A 12 0.84 -8.42 -10.66
CA ILE A 12 -0.50 -8.78 -11.19
C ILE A 12 -0.94 -10.15 -10.67
N LEU A 13 0.02 -11.06 -10.44
CA LEU A 13 -0.21 -12.39 -9.87
C LEU A 13 -0.59 -12.28 -8.39
N VAL A 14 0.13 -11.50 -7.59
CA VAL A 14 -0.18 -11.31 -6.16
C VAL A 14 -1.54 -10.63 -5.97
N ASN A 15 -1.89 -9.68 -6.83
CA ASN A 15 -3.16 -8.95 -6.74
C ASN A 15 -4.38 -9.74 -7.24
N GLY A 16 -4.18 -10.95 -7.79
CA GLY A 16 -5.26 -11.80 -8.31
C GLY A 16 -6.05 -11.15 -9.45
N MET A 17 -5.41 -10.25 -10.21
CA MET A 17 -6.09 -9.50 -11.27
C MET A 17 -6.10 -10.28 -12.58
N LEU A 18 -5.10 -11.13 -12.82
CA LEU A 18 -5.01 -11.88 -14.07
C LEU A 18 -6.14 -12.91 -14.20
N SER A 19 -6.45 -13.67 -13.13
CA SER A 19 -7.59 -14.60 -13.15
C SER A 19 -8.93 -13.88 -13.33
N LYS A 20 -9.11 -12.68 -12.78
CA LYS A 20 -10.32 -11.87 -12.97
C LYS A 20 -10.50 -11.46 -14.43
N LEU A 21 -9.43 -11.01 -15.09
CA LEU A 21 -9.48 -10.65 -16.51
C LEU A 21 -9.81 -11.86 -17.40
N ILE A 22 -9.32 -13.04 -17.02
CA ILE A 22 -9.67 -14.30 -17.67
C ILE A 22 -11.14 -14.64 -17.43
N GLU A 23 -11.62 -14.53 -16.19
CA GLU A 23 -13.02 -14.80 -15.78
C GLU A 23 -14.00 -13.86 -16.49
N ASP A 24 -13.73 -12.56 -16.52
CA ASP A 24 -14.54 -11.51 -17.13
C ASP A 24 -14.48 -11.56 -18.68
N GLY A 25 -13.55 -12.33 -19.24
CA GLY A 25 -13.45 -12.58 -20.68
C GLY A 25 -12.75 -11.48 -21.47
N THR A 26 -12.02 -10.59 -20.79
CA THR A 26 -11.09 -9.63 -21.39
C THR A 26 -9.91 -10.35 -22.04
N ILE A 27 -9.43 -11.42 -21.40
CA ILE A 27 -8.42 -12.32 -21.95
C ILE A 27 -9.12 -13.60 -22.44
N LYS A 28 -9.11 -13.82 -23.76
CA LYS A 28 -9.66 -15.01 -24.42
C LYS A 28 -8.70 -15.47 -25.52
N ASP A 29 -8.55 -16.78 -25.67
CA ASP A 29 -7.78 -17.41 -26.74
C ASP A 29 -6.36 -16.84 -26.89
N GLN A 30 -5.70 -16.61 -25.75
CA GLN A 30 -4.36 -16.03 -25.68
C GLN A 30 -3.39 -16.97 -24.97
N LYS A 31 -2.10 -16.81 -25.30
CA LYS A 31 -1.00 -17.50 -24.63
C LYS A 31 -0.54 -16.68 -23.44
N ILE A 32 -0.49 -17.29 -22.25
CA ILE A 32 0.06 -16.68 -21.05
C ILE A 32 1.40 -17.36 -20.75
N VAL A 33 2.48 -16.57 -20.71
CA VAL A 33 3.82 -17.05 -20.37
C VAL A 33 4.21 -16.48 -19.02
N ILE A 34 4.18 -17.31 -17.98
CA ILE A 34 4.62 -16.92 -16.64
C ILE A 34 6.15 -16.96 -16.57
N PRO A 35 6.83 -15.84 -16.25
CA PRO A 35 8.27 -15.85 -16.02
C PRO A 35 8.65 -16.75 -14.85
N LYS A 36 9.63 -17.63 -15.03
CA LYS A 36 10.12 -18.49 -13.95
C LYS A 36 10.68 -17.69 -12.77
N ALA A 37 11.33 -16.57 -13.05
CA ALA A 37 11.82 -15.65 -12.02
C ALA A 37 10.70 -15.14 -11.10
N ALA A 38 9.49 -14.87 -11.62
CA ALA A 38 8.33 -14.47 -10.82
C ALA A 38 7.83 -15.63 -9.93
N VAL A 39 7.86 -16.87 -10.44
CA VAL A 39 7.51 -18.07 -9.66
C VAL A 39 8.50 -18.28 -8.53
N ASP A 40 9.80 -18.17 -8.82
CA ASP A 40 10.86 -18.40 -7.83
C ASP A 40 10.84 -17.31 -6.74
N GLU A 41 10.56 -16.05 -7.11
CA GLU A 41 10.31 -14.97 -6.15
C GLU A 41 9.14 -15.31 -5.23
N LEU A 42 7.97 -15.66 -5.78
CA LEU A 42 6.79 -16.02 -5.01
C LEU A 42 7.03 -17.24 -4.10
N GLN A 43 7.76 -18.23 -4.59
CA GLN A 43 8.17 -19.39 -3.81
C GLN A 43 9.07 -18.97 -2.64
N ALA A 44 10.09 -18.14 -2.88
CA ALA A 44 10.96 -17.65 -1.81
C ALA A 44 10.15 -16.88 -0.75
N GLN A 45 9.24 -15.99 -1.16
CA GLN A 45 8.36 -15.28 -0.24
C GLN A 45 7.50 -16.25 0.59
N ALA A 46 6.91 -17.27 -0.04
CA ALA A 46 6.07 -18.27 0.63
C ALA A 46 6.88 -19.15 1.59
N SER A 47 8.07 -19.60 1.19
CA SER A 47 8.99 -20.38 2.03
C SER A 47 9.45 -19.59 3.26
N SER A 48 9.56 -18.27 3.15
CA SER A 48 9.81 -17.37 4.30
C SER A 48 8.56 -17.03 5.11
N GLY A 49 7.42 -17.68 4.86
CA GLY A 49 6.17 -17.50 5.61
C GLY A 49 5.35 -16.26 5.23
N ARG A 50 5.69 -15.55 4.14
CA ARG A 50 4.99 -14.31 3.75
C ARG A 50 3.74 -14.63 2.94
N GLU A 51 2.59 -14.13 3.38
CA GLU A 51 1.29 -14.36 2.71
C GLU A 51 1.26 -14.00 1.22
N ILE A 52 2.01 -12.96 0.83
CA ILE A 52 2.06 -12.51 -0.58
C ILE A 52 2.56 -13.60 -1.53
N GLY A 53 3.50 -14.43 -1.08
CA GLY A 53 4.01 -15.55 -1.86
C GLY A 53 2.94 -16.61 -2.06
N PHE A 54 2.24 -16.99 -0.98
CA PHE A 54 1.13 -17.93 -1.04
C PHE A 54 0.02 -17.44 -1.97
N LYS A 55 -0.39 -16.17 -1.85
CA LYS A 55 -1.42 -15.55 -2.71
C LYS A 55 -1.05 -15.62 -4.19
N GLY A 56 0.19 -15.26 -4.55
CA GLY A 56 0.64 -15.32 -5.93
C GLY A 56 0.70 -16.75 -6.48
N LEU A 57 1.17 -17.72 -5.68
CA LEU A 57 1.19 -19.15 -6.08
C LEU A 57 -0.22 -19.73 -6.24
N GLU A 58 -1.17 -19.38 -5.36
CA GLU A 58 -2.57 -19.77 -5.51
C GLU A 58 -3.20 -19.18 -6.77
N GLU A 59 -2.88 -17.93 -7.10
CA GLU A 59 -3.35 -17.30 -8.33
C GLU A 59 -2.84 -18.05 -9.57
N ILE A 60 -1.56 -18.46 -9.60
CA ILE A 60 -1.01 -19.27 -10.69
C ILE A 60 -1.77 -20.60 -10.83
N LYS A 61 -2.09 -21.27 -9.71
CA LYS A 61 -2.92 -22.49 -9.72
C LYS A 61 -4.32 -22.21 -10.27
N LYS A 62 -4.91 -21.06 -9.91
CA LYS A 62 -6.24 -20.64 -10.40
C LYS A 62 -6.21 -20.37 -11.91
N ILE A 63 -5.21 -19.65 -12.42
CA ILE A 63 -5.01 -19.38 -13.85
C ILE A 63 -4.90 -20.70 -14.63
N ARG A 64 -4.12 -21.67 -14.14
CA ARG A 64 -4.00 -22.99 -14.79
C ARG A 64 -5.36 -23.68 -14.94
N LYS A 65 -6.16 -23.73 -13.86
CA LYS A 65 -7.51 -24.31 -13.88
C LYS A 65 -8.47 -23.56 -14.83
N LEU A 66 -8.35 -22.24 -14.91
CA LEU A 66 -9.17 -21.43 -15.82
C LEU A 66 -8.75 -21.64 -17.28
N GLY A 67 -7.47 -21.86 -17.54
CA GLY A 67 -6.97 -22.06 -18.90
C GLY A 67 -7.48 -23.33 -19.57
N GLU A 68 -7.64 -24.41 -18.80
CA GLU A 68 -8.29 -25.66 -19.26
C GLU A 68 -9.72 -25.41 -19.77
N LYS A 69 -10.45 -24.47 -19.15
CA LYS A 69 -11.85 -24.16 -19.51
C LYS A 69 -11.99 -23.12 -20.62
N LYS A 70 -11.01 -22.22 -20.78
CA LYS A 70 -11.12 -21.04 -21.65
C LYS A 70 -10.12 -21.02 -22.82
N LYS A 71 -9.56 -22.18 -23.19
CA LYS A 71 -8.57 -22.34 -24.28
C LYS A 71 -7.35 -21.42 -24.13
N ILE A 72 -6.88 -21.21 -22.90
CA ILE A 72 -5.67 -20.43 -22.64
C ILE A 72 -4.50 -21.40 -22.52
N ILE A 73 -3.46 -21.15 -23.31
CA ILE A 73 -2.21 -21.91 -23.21
C ILE A 73 -1.34 -21.25 -22.14
N LEU A 74 -1.01 -22.01 -21.09
CA LEU A 74 -0.16 -21.55 -20.00
C LEU A 74 1.24 -22.17 -20.12
N GLU A 75 2.26 -21.35 -20.31
CA GLU A 75 3.66 -21.75 -20.39
C GLU A 75 4.52 -21.05 -19.33
N PHE A 76 5.70 -21.60 -19.07
CA PHE A 76 6.68 -21.03 -18.16
C PHE A 76 8.00 -20.80 -18.91
N SER A 77 8.44 -19.55 -19.00
CA SER A 77 9.65 -19.15 -19.74
C SER A 77 10.61 -18.35 -18.86
N GLY A 78 11.84 -18.18 -19.34
CA GLY A 78 12.91 -17.47 -18.64
C GLY A 78 13.87 -18.36 -17.85
N THR A 79 14.88 -17.70 -17.29
CA THR A 79 15.88 -18.29 -16.40
C THR A 79 15.33 -18.43 -14.98
N ARG A 80 15.85 -19.41 -14.24
CA ARG A 80 15.59 -19.56 -12.81
C ARG A 80 16.75 -18.97 -12.03
N PRO A 81 16.58 -17.82 -11.36
CA PRO A 81 17.60 -17.33 -10.46
C PRO A 81 17.77 -18.31 -9.28
N THR A 82 18.97 -18.43 -8.76
CA THR A 82 19.24 -19.23 -7.55
C THR A 82 18.66 -18.55 -6.30
N LEU A 83 18.47 -19.28 -5.21
CA LEU A 83 18.00 -18.71 -3.94
C LEU A 83 18.94 -17.63 -3.39
N GLU A 84 20.25 -17.78 -3.59
CA GLU A 84 21.24 -16.76 -3.25
C GLU A 84 21.06 -15.51 -4.11
N GLU A 85 20.88 -15.67 -5.43
CA GLU A 85 20.61 -14.55 -6.34
C GLU A 85 19.31 -13.83 -6.03
N ILE A 86 18.27 -14.54 -5.56
CA ILE A 86 16.99 -13.93 -5.16
C ILE A 86 17.17 -13.10 -3.88
N HIS A 87 17.88 -13.62 -2.88
CA HIS A 87 18.16 -12.88 -1.65
C HIS A 87 19.09 -11.69 -1.86
N LEU A 88 20.07 -11.84 -2.75
CA LEU A 88 21.07 -10.80 -3.07
C LEU A 88 20.61 -9.85 -4.19
N ALA A 89 19.52 -10.17 -4.88
CA ALA A 89 18.98 -9.32 -5.93
C ALA A 89 18.66 -7.94 -5.37
N LYS A 90 19.37 -6.92 -5.87
CA LYS A 90 18.95 -5.53 -5.71
C LYS A 90 17.51 -5.41 -6.25
N LYS A 91 16.67 -4.64 -5.54
CA LYS A 91 15.32 -4.28 -6.01
C LYS A 91 15.37 -3.96 -7.51
N GLY A 92 14.64 -4.72 -8.33
CA GLY A 92 14.57 -4.53 -9.78
C GLY A 92 15.27 -5.58 -10.65
N ARG A 93 16.10 -6.49 -10.11
CA ARG A 93 16.71 -7.55 -10.94
C ARG A 93 15.69 -8.56 -11.46
N ILE A 94 14.76 -8.98 -10.60
CA ILE A 94 13.67 -9.89 -10.99
C ILE A 94 12.78 -9.21 -12.03
N ASP A 95 12.43 -7.95 -11.81
CA ASP A 95 11.66 -7.12 -12.73
C ASP A 95 12.30 -7.05 -14.13
N ALA A 96 13.64 -6.92 -14.20
CA ALA A 96 14.36 -6.97 -15.48
C ALA A 96 14.26 -8.35 -16.16
N LEU A 97 14.41 -9.45 -15.41
CA LEU A 97 14.26 -10.81 -15.96
C LEU A 97 12.84 -11.05 -16.50
N ILE A 98 11.83 -10.47 -15.87
CA ILE A 98 10.44 -10.52 -16.34
C ILE A 98 10.30 -9.76 -17.67
N ARG A 99 10.91 -8.57 -17.80
CA ARG A 99 10.93 -7.80 -19.06
C ARG A 99 11.68 -8.54 -20.17
N ASP A 100 12.80 -9.18 -19.86
CA ASP A 100 13.55 -10.00 -20.82
C ASP A 100 12.68 -11.13 -21.42
N VAL A 101 11.84 -11.75 -20.59
CA VAL A 101 10.87 -12.76 -21.06
C VAL A 101 9.81 -12.13 -21.97
N ALA A 102 9.28 -10.95 -21.62
CA ALA A 102 8.33 -10.24 -22.48
C ALA A 102 8.91 -9.90 -23.85
N ILE A 103 10.16 -9.42 -23.89
CA ILE A 103 10.89 -9.13 -25.14
C ILE A 103 11.09 -10.42 -25.96
N LYS A 104 11.61 -11.47 -25.31
CA LYS A 104 11.93 -12.75 -25.98
C LYS A 104 10.70 -13.40 -26.61
N GLU A 105 9.58 -13.40 -25.89
CA GLU A 105 8.32 -14.02 -26.34
C GLU A 105 7.50 -13.09 -27.25
N LYS A 106 8.00 -11.87 -27.53
CA LYS A 106 7.27 -10.80 -28.24
C LYS A 106 5.88 -10.54 -27.63
N GLY A 107 5.83 -10.63 -26.30
CA GLY A 107 4.63 -10.49 -25.51
C GLY A 107 4.42 -9.09 -24.94
N ILE A 108 3.27 -8.91 -24.31
CA ILE A 108 2.90 -7.70 -23.57
C ILE A 108 3.15 -7.98 -22.09
N LEU A 109 3.96 -7.13 -21.46
CA LEU A 109 4.16 -7.11 -20.02
C LEU A 109 2.88 -6.61 -19.35
N VAL A 110 2.23 -7.45 -18.55
CA VAL A 110 1.05 -7.05 -17.77
C VAL A 110 1.47 -6.87 -16.33
N THR A 111 1.42 -5.63 -15.84
CA THR A 111 1.85 -5.28 -14.47
C THR A 111 0.86 -4.37 -13.76
N SER A 112 0.86 -4.45 -12.44
CA SER A 112 0.16 -3.52 -11.56
C SER A 112 1.10 -2.62 -10.76
N ASP A 113 2.41 -2.75 -10.98
CA ASP A 113 3.42 -1.81 -10.51
C ASP A 113 3.66 -0.72 -11.57
N TYR A 114 3.44 0.52 -11.17
CA TYR A 114 3.62 1.68 -12.03
C TYR A 114 5.09 1.90 -12.40
N VAL A 115 6.04 1.61 -11.50
CA VAL A 115 7.47 1.76 -11.77
C VAL A 115 7.90 0.76 -12.83
N GLN A 116 7.49 -0.50 -12.69
CA GLN A 116 7.77 -1.56 -13.67
C GLN A 116 7.16 -1.21 -15.05
N ALA A 117 5.95 -0.63 -15.06
CA ALA A 117 5.32 -0.17 -16.29
C ALA A 117 6.14 0.93 -16.98
N LEU A 118 6.53 1.98 -16.24
CA LEU A 118 7.33 3.08 -16.77
C LEU A 118 8.68 2.60 -17.33
N VAL A 119 9.36 1.69 -16.63
CA VAL A 119 10.65 1.17 -17.09
C VAL A 119 10.46 0.29 -18.33
N GLY A 120 9.42 -0.55 -18.36
CA GLY A 120 9.10 -1.35 -19.55
C GLY A 120 8.79 -0.49 -20.77
N GLU A 121 8.00 0.57 -20.61
CA GLU A 121 7.71 1.55 -21.67
C GLU A 121 8.99 2.24 -22.16
N ALA A 122 9.86 2.67 -21.23
CA ALA A 122 11.13 3.31 -21.57
C ALA A 122 12.11 2.37 -22.31
N GLU A 123 12.09 1.08 -21.99
CA GLU A 123 12.88 0.05 -22.68
C GLU A 123 12.24 -0.44 -23.99
N GLY A 124 11.07 0.09 -24.37
CA GLY A 124 10.36 -0.27 -25.60
C GLY A 124 9.64 -1.62 -25.53
N VAL A 125 9.43 -2.15 -24.33
CA VAL A 125 8.62 -3.36 -24.10
C VAL A 125 7.13 -2.96 -24.20
N PRO A 126 6.29 -3.70 -24.94
CA PRO A 126 4.84 -3.47 -24.89
C PRO A 126 4.33 -3.71 -23.46
N VAL A 127 3.71 -2.71 -22.84
CA VAL A 127 3.20 -2.79 -21.47
C VAL A 127 1.68 -2.57 -21.44
N GLU A 128 1.00 -3.37 -20.63
CA GLU A 128 -0.37 -3.12 -20.19
C GLU A 128 -0.38 -2.91 -18.67
N TYR A 129 -0.50 -1.64 -18.26
CA TYR A 129 -0.58 -1.28 -16.85
C TYR A 129 -2.01 -1.39 -16.33
N ILE A 130 -2.22 -2.33 -15.41
CA ILE A 130 -3.53 -2.56 -14.79
C ILE A 130 -3.57 -1.86 -13.44
N LYS A 131 -4.26 -0.73 -13.43
CA LYS A 131 -4.54 0.01 -12.19
C LYS A 131 -5.37 -0.88 -11.26
N LYS A 132 -4.79 -1.22 -10.11
CA LYS A 132 -5.52 -1.84 -8.99
C LYS A 132 -6.76 -0.99 -8.66
N LYS A 133 -7.95 -1.61 -8.67
CA LYS A 133 -9.22 -0.96 -8.32
C LYS A 133 -9.04 -0.23 -7.00
N ILE A 134 -9.33 1.07 -7.02
CA ILE A 134 -9.17 1.98 -5.90
C ILE A 134 -10.09 1.48 -4.78
N VAL A 135 -9.53 1.22 -3.60
CA VAL A 135 -10.37 1.22 -2.40
C VAL A 135 -10.72 2.69 -2.18
N LYS A 136 -11.92 3.12 -2.62
CA LYS A 136 -12.35 4.54 -2.55
C LYS A 136 -12.25 5.10 -1.12
N THR A 137 -12.38 4.22 -0.13
CA THR A 137 -12.39 4.55 1.30
C THR A 137 -11.33 3.72 1.99
N LEU A 138 -10.35 4.35 2.64
CA LEU A 138 -9.35 3.61 3.40
C LEU A 138 -10.05 2.82 4.51
N LYS A 139 -9.64 1.57 4.78
CA LYS A 139 -10.10 0.86 6.00
C LYS A 139 -9.89 1.72 7.25
N LEU A 140 -8.82 2.51 7.28
CA LEU A 140 -8.53 3.47 8.35
C LEU A 140 -9.67 4.47 8.57
N GLU A 141 -10.29 4.99 7.50
CA GLU A 141 -11.37 5.98 7.58
C GLU A 141 -12.61 5.42 8.30
N SER A 142 -12.87 4.11 8.21
CA SER A 142 -14.00 3.47 8.91
C SER A 142 -13.87 3.46 10.44
N PHE A 143 -12.67 3.71 10.98
CA PHE A 143 -12.45 3.82 12.43
C PHE A 143 -12.74 5.23 12.97
N PHE A 144 -12.94 6.21 12.09
CA PHE A 144 -13.23 7.58 12.49
C PHE A 144 -14.72 7.88 12.49
N THR A 145 -15.23 8.33 13.63
CA THR A 145 -16.53 9.01 13.77
C THR A 145 -16.30 10.53 13.86
N LYS A 146 -17.37 11.33 13.95
CA LYS A 146 -17.28 12.80 14.07
C LYS A 146 -16.52 13.26 15.32
N ASP A 147 -16.50 12.44 16.36
CA ASP A 147 -15.87 12.70 17.66
C ASP A 147 -14.54 11.95 17.86
N THR A 148 -14.03 11.22 16.86
CA THR A 148 -12.75 10.50 16.95
C THR A 148 -11.56 11.41 16.66
N GLN A 149 -10.69 11.62 17.66
CA GLN A 149 -9.50 12.48 17.55
C GLN A 149 -8.38 11.74 16.87
N SER A 150 -8.17 10.50 17.30
CA SER A 150 -7.11 9.67 16.79
C SER A 150 -7.45 8.20 16.88
N VAL A 151 -6.97 7.44 15.93
CA VAL A 151 -7.05 5.98 15.88
C VAL A 151 -5.64 5.43 16.05
N HIS A 152 -5.49 4.43 16.90
CA HIS A 152 -4.21 3.76 17.19
C HIS A 152 -4.36 2.27 16.92
N LEU A 153 -3.54 1.76 16.01
CA LEU A 153 -3.54 0.39 15.55
C LEU A 153 -2.15 -0.19 15.79
N LYS A 154 -2.00 -1.10 16.75
CA LYS A 154 -0.74 -1.74 17.10
C LYS A 154 -0.87 -3.25 16.98
N VAL A 155 0.13 -3.90 16.38
CA VAL A 155 0.16 -5.37 16.30
C VAL A 155 0.21 -5.96 17.71
N GLY A 156 -0.64 -6.96 17.96
CA GLY A 156 -0.75 -7.62 19.26
C GLY A 156 -1.72 -6.93 20.23
N THR A 157 -2.38 -5.83 19.84
CA THR A 157 -3.37 -5.14 20.68
C THR A 157 -4.73 -5.04 20.01
N TYR A 158 -5.74 -4.60 20.77
CA TYR A 158 -7.00 -4.16 20.20
C TYR A 158 -6.83 -2.80 19.48
N PRO A 159 -7.56 -2.54 18.39
CA PRO A 159 -7.63 -1.21 17.81
C PRO A 159 -8.36 -0.27 18.77
N VAL A 160 -7.78 0.91 19.04
CA VAL A 160 -8.35 1.89 19.97
C VAL A 160 -8.51 3.25 19.31
N ALA A 161 -9.55 3.99 19.70
CA ALA A 161 -9.77 5.37 19.33
C ALA A 161 -9.77 6.25 20.57
N LYS A 162 -9.18 7.44 20.46
CA LYS A 162 -9.34 8.53 21.41
C LYS A 162 -10.52 9.38 20.93
N LYS A 163 -11.61 9.43 21.69
CA LYS A 163 -12.83 10.18 21.34
C LYS A 163 -13.16 11.27 22.36
N GLY A 164 -13.75 12.36 21.90
CA GLY A 164 -14.20 13.48 22.73
C GLY A 164 -13.60 14.82 22.31
N LYS A 165 -13.81 15.85 23.14
CA LYS A 165 -13.25 17.19 22.93
C LYS A 165 -11.89 17.32 23.64
N PRO A 166 -11.04 18.28 23.27
CA PRO A 166 -9.89 18.65 24.10
C PRO A 166 -10.33 18.88 25.56
N GLY A 167 -9.65 18.29 26.53
CA GLY A 167 -10.01 18.33 27.96
C GLY A 167 -10.87 17.17 28.46
N GLU A 168 -11.77 16.62 27.63
CA GLU A 168 -12.64 15.48 27.98
C GLU A 168 -12.50 14.36 26.96
N VAL A 169 -11.48 13.52 27.15
CA VAL A 169 -11.13 12.47 26.19
C VAL A 169 -11.19 11.08 26.82
N ARG A 170 -11.85 10.16 26.11
CA ARG A 170 -11.94 8.75 26.50
C ARG A 170 -11.30 7.86 25.45
N LEU A 171 -10.67 6.78 25.90
CA LEU A 171 -10.20 5.70 25.03
C LEU A 171 -11.34 4.69 24.85
N GLU A 172 -11.62 4.34 23.59
CA GLU A 172 -12.65 3.39 23.23
C GLU A 172 -12.05 2.30 22.34
N THR A 173 -12.30 1.04 22.71
CA THR A 173 -11.88 -0.11 21.91
C THR A 173 -12.82 -0.30 20.73
N LEU A 174 -12.27 -0.25 19.51
CA LEU A 174 -13.03 -0.29 18.25
C LEU A 174 -13.45 -1.71 17.85
N SER A 175 -12.73 -2.72 18.33
CA SER A 175 -13.01 -4.13 18.06
C SER A 175 -12.43 -5.02 19.15
N LYS A 176 -13.13 -6.12 19.47
CA LYS A 176 -12.64 -7.16 20.39
C LYS A 176 -11.69 -8.17 19.70
N LYS A 177 -11.25 -7.91 18.47
CA LYS A 177 -10.24 -8.71 17.76
C LYS A 177 -8.86 -8.08 17.96
N ILE A 178 -7.89 -8.87 18.41
CA ILE A 178 -6.48 -8.47 18.45
C ILE A 178 -5.96 -8.36 17.01
N LEU A 179 -5.29 -7.24 16.72
CA LEU A 179 -4.69 -6.98 15.40
C LEU A 179 -3.46 -7.87 15.19
N LYS A 180 -3.48 -8.64 14.10
CA LYS A 180 -2.30 -9.35 13.61
C LYS A 180 -1.46 -8.44 12.73
N GLU A 181 -0.23 -8.85 12.45
CA GLU A 181 0.67 -8.11 11.56
C GLU A 181 0.06 -7.87 10.16
N ASP A 182 -0.62 -8.87 9.60
CA ASP A 182 -1.30 -8.74 8.30
C ASP A 182 -2.48 -7.75 8.33
N ASP A 183 -3.20 -7.65 9.45
CA ASP A 183 -4.30 -6.69 9.60
C ASP A 183 -3.78 -5.25 9.47
N VAL A 184 -2.65 -4.95 10.15
CA VAL A 184 -2.03 -3.62 10.14
C VAL A 184 -1.28 -3.36 8.83
N ASN A 185 -0.56 -4.34 8.30
CA ASN A 185 0.10 -4.24 6.99
C ASN A 185 -0.90 -3.95 5.86
N SER A 186 -2.08 -4.57 5.87
CA SER A 186 -3.15 -4.29 4.91
C SER A 186 -3.59 -2.82 4.94
N ILE A 187 -3.59 -2.19 6.11
CA ILE A 187 -3.95 -0.77 6.30
C ILE A 187 -2.81 0.13 5.82
N VAL A 188 -1.57 -0.17 6.22
CA VAL A 188 -0.36 0.54 5.76
C VAL A 188 -0.26 0.54 4.24
N GLN A 189 -0.47 -0.61 3.61
CA GLN A 189 -0.44 -0.73 2.15
C GLN A 189 -1.47 0.19 1.49
N GLN A 190 -2.70 0.25 2.01
CA GLN A 190 -3.74 1.14 1.48
C GLN A 190 -3.36 2.62 1.63
N ILE A 191 -2.80 3.00 2.79
CA ILE A 191 -2.38 4.38 3.04
C ILE A 191 -1.27 4.79 2.05
N VAL A 192 -0.22 3.97 1.91
CA VAL A 192 0.91 4.25 1.00
C VAL A 192 0.44 4.26 -0.45
N GLU A 193 -0.41 3.32 -0.85
CA GLU A 193 -0.97 3.28 -2.21
C GLU A 193 -1.81 4.53 -2.52
N LYS A 194 -2.63 5.01 -1.57
CA LYS A 194 -3.40 6.25 -1.72
C LYS A 194 -2.49 7.48 -1.77
N THR A 195 -1.48 7.54 -0.91
CA THR A 195 -0.51 8.66 -0.85
C THR A 195 0.23 8.88 -2.17
N ARG A 196 0.53 7.81 -2.92
CA ARG A 196 1.23 7.92 -4.21
C ARG A 196 0.35 8.45 -5.36
N ARG A 197 -0.96 8.53 -5.16
CA ARG A 197 -1.94 8.78 -6.24
C ARG A 197 -2.82 10.01 -6.00
N ASP A 198 -2.85 10.50 -4.76
CA ASP A 198 -3.72 11.59 -4.32
C ASP A 198 -2.87 12.85 -4.18
N ASP A 199 -3.24 13.92 -4.90
CA ASP A 199 -2.48 15.18 -4.90
C ASP A 199 -2.54 15.88 -3.52
N ASP A 200 -3.57 15.56 -2.71
CA ASP A 200 -3.76 16.07 -1.36
C ASP A 200 -3.05 15.22 -0.28
N ALA A 201 -2.17 14.30 -0.69
CA ALA A 201 -1.42 13.44 0.22
C ALA A 201 0.09 13.46 -0.07
N PHE A 202 0.90 13.68 0.96
CA PHE A 202 2.35 13.67 0.82
C PHE A 202 3.04 13.08 2.06
N ILE A 203 4.27 12.62 1.86
CA ILE A 203 5.11 12.08 2.94
C ILE A 203 5.87 13.25 3.56
N GLU A 204 5.57 13.59 4.81
CA GLU A 204 6.31 14.61 5.57
C GLU A 204 7.69 14.10 5.99
N ILE A 205 7.74 12.88 6.53
CA ILE A 205 8.95 12.28 7.10
C ILE A 205 9.02 10.83 6.65
N SER A 206 10.21 10.42 6.20
CA SER A 206 10.55 9.01 5.97
C SER A 206 11.95 8.76 6.53
N LYS A 207 12.02 8.00 7.63
CA LYS A 207 13.24 7.60 8.33
C LYS A 207 13.23 6.09 8.53
N ASN A 208 14.38 5.53 8.93
CA ASN A 208 14.49 4.10 9.17
C ASN A 208 13.46 3.63 10.23
N GLY A 209 12.45 2.88 9.80
CA GLY A 209 11.38 2.38 10.65
C GLY A 209 10.25 3.36 10.95
N ALA A 210 10.27 4.61 10.47
CA ALA A 210 9.23 5.60 10.76
C ALA A 210 8.83 6.43 9.54
N MET A 211 7.54 6.62 9.34
CA MET A 211 6.98 7.38 8.23
C MET A 211 5.81 8.22 8.72
N VAL A 212 5.77 9.50 8.33
CA VAL A 212 4.65 10.41 8.62
C VAL A 212 4.08 10.88 7.29
N ILE A 213 2.77 10.73 7.14
CA ILE A 213 2.02 11.03 5.93
C ILE A 213 0.94 12.06 6.30
N GLN A 214 0.91 13.17 5.59
CA GLN A 214 -0.21 14.09 5.62
C GLN A 214 -1.17 13.68 4.50
N MET A 215 -2.45 13.46 4.82
CA MET A 215 -3.48 13.07 3.85
C MET A 215 -4.76 13.85 4.11
N GLY A 216 -5.00 14.89 3.30
CA GLY A 216 -6.04 15.89 3.57
C GLY A 216 -5.85 16.50 4.97
N GLU A 217 -6.88 16.40 5.82
CA GLU A 217 -6.80 16.84 7.22
C GLU A 217 -6.23 15.79 8.19
N THR A 218 -5.98 14.56 7.73
CA THR A 218 -5.50 13.47 8.63
C THR A 218 -3.99 13.35 8.58
N ARG A 219 -3.35 13.37 9.74
CA ARG A 219 -1.91 13.08 9.89
C ARG A 219 -1.71 11.65 10.35
N ILE A 220 -0.98 10.86 9.58
CA ILE A 220 -0.81 9.42 9.79
C ILE A 220 0.67 9.11 10.04
N ALA A 221 0.98 8.63 11.24
CA ALA A 221 2.28 8.08 11.60
C ALA A 221 2.26 6.55 11.48
N ILE A 222 3.27 6.00 10.82
CA ILE A 222 3.48 4.57 10.64
C ILE A 222 4.87 4.24 11.16
N THR A 223 4.95 3.36 12.16
CA THR A 223 6.21 2.97 12.80
C THR A 223 6.37 1.46 12.76
N ARG A 224 7.61 1.00 12.65
CA ARG A 224 8.00 -0.42 12.64
C ARG A 224 9.42 -0.57 13.18
N PRO A 225 9.87 -1.78 13.55
CA PRO A 225 11.26 -2.03 13.89
C PRO A 225 12.24 -1.46 12.83
N PRO A 226 13.31 -0.77 13.25
CA PRO A 226 13.84 -0.64 14.61
C PRO A 226 13.26 0.53 15.43
N PHE A 227 12.32 1.32 14.89
CA PHE A 227 11.81 2.52 15.57
C PHE A 227 10.79 2.20 16.68
N SER A 228 10.02 1.14 16.50
CA SER A 228 9.06 0.61 17.46
C SER A 228 9.20 -0.90 17.60
N ASP A 229 8.70 -1.47 18.69
CA ASP A 229 8.78 -2.92 18.96
C ASP A 229 8.03 -3.74 17.91
N THR A 230 6.89 -3.22 17.44
CA THR A 230 6.05 -3.85 16.43
C THR A 230 5.56 -2.81 15.41
N LEU A 231 4.87 -3.27 14.37
CA LEU A 231 4.22 -2.37 13.41
C LEU A 231 3.04 -1.64 14.06
N GLU A 232 3.03 -0.31 13.95
CA GLU A 232 1.98 0.55 14.50
C GLU A 232 1.56 1.61 13.49
N VAL A 233 0.28 1.99 13.54
CA VAL A 233 -0.31 3.07 12.76
C VAL A 233 -1.12 3.96 13.70
N THR A 234 -0.74 5.23 13.80
CA THR A 234 -1.49 6.25 14.52
C THR A 234 -1.96 7.29 13.53
N ALA A 235 -3.27 7.49 13.44
CA ALA A 235 -3.89 8.49 12.58
C ALA A 235 -4.59 9.53 13.44
N VAL A 236 -4.34 10.81 13.20
CA VAL A 236 -4.88 11.92 13.98
C VAL A 236 -5.65 12.85 13.04
N ARG A 237 -6.87 13.21 13.43
CA ARG A 237 -7.64 14.29 12.80
C ARG A 237 -7.68 15.49 13.75
N PRO A 238 -7.45 16.71 13.25
CA PRO A 238 -7.73 17.91 14.02
C PRO A 238 -9.25 18.00 14.21
N ILE A 239 -9.76 17.65 15.40
CA ILE A 239 -11.19 17.83 15.70
C ILE A 239 -11.53 19.31 15.90
N ALA A 240 -10.58 20.07 16.42
CA ALA A 240 -10.82 21.43 16.85
C ALA A 240 -10.07 22.40 15.93
N LYS A 241 -10.80 23.08 15.06
CA LYS A 241 -10.44 24.45 14.69
C LYS A 241 -10.88 25.32 15.86
N VAL A 242 -10.04 25.41 16.88
CA VAL A 242 -10.22 26.42 17.93
C VAL A 242 -9.96 27.78 17.31
N SER A 243 -10.95 28.66 17.43
CA SER A 243 -10.78 30.09 17.19
C SER A 243 -10.13 30.72 18.41
N LEU A 244 -9.49 31.88 18.26
CA LEU A 244 -8.97 32.64 19.40
C LEU A 244 -10.06 32.90 20.46
N LYS A 245 -11.32 33.00 20.05
CA LYS A 245 -12.49 33.18 20.92
C LYS A 245 -12.79 31.99 21.83
N ASP A 246 -12.33 30.79 21.47
CA ASP A 246 -12.51 29.59 22.28
C ASP A 246 -11.50 29.52 23.44
N TYR A 247 -10.46 30.35 23.40
CA TYR A 247 -9.57 30.58 24.52
C TYR A 247 -10.15 31.72 25.36
N GLU A 248 -10.24 31.55 26.68
CA GLU A 248 -10.68 32.59 27.64
C GLU A 248 -9.61 33.67 27.81
N LEU A 249 -9.22 34.31 26.70
CA LEU A 249 -8.16 35.30 26.64
C LEU A 249 -8.63 36.62 27.27
N HIS A 250 -7.68 37.35 27.85
CA HIS A 250 -7.94 38.65 28.43
C HIS A 250 -8.42 39.65 27.36
N LYS A 251 -9.36 40.53 27.73
CA LYS A 251 -9.81 41.62 26.85
C LYS A 251 -8.61 42.44 26.35
N GLY A 252 -8.50 42.63 25.03
CA GLY A 252 -7.41 43.35 24.36
C GLY A 252 -6.29 42.46 23.80
N PHE A 253 -6.23 41.17 24.13
CA PHE A 253 -5.19 40.27 23.60
C PHE A 253 -5.35 40.02 22.09
N GLU A 254 -6.58 39.90 21.59
CA GLU A 254 -6.85 39.78 20.15
C GLU A 254 -6.39 41.04 19.38
N GLU A 255 -6.60 42.22 19.95
CA GLU A 255 -6.22 43.50 19.36
C GLU A 255 -4.69 43.66 19.37
N MET A 256 -4.02 43.25 20.44
CA MET A 256 -2.56 43.18 20.53
C MET A 256 -1.96 42.26 19.44
N LEU A 257 -2.53 41.07 19.24
CA LEU A 257 -2.07 40.13 18.21
C LEU A 257 -2.14 40.68 16.77
N LEU A 258 -3.06 41.62 16.50
CA LEU A 258 -3.21 42.25 15.18
C LEU A 258 -2.12 43.29 14.89
N HIS A 259 -1.48 43.84 15.91
CA HIS A 259 -0.51 44.93 15.79
C HIS A 259 0.94 44.51 16.05
N GLU A 260 1.18 43.35 16.63
CA GLU A 260 2.52 42.84 16.93
C GLU A 260 3.14 42.06 15.76
N SER A 261 4.44 42.25 15.57
CA SER A 261 5.24 41.53 14.57
C SER A 261 6.31 40.68 15.25
N GLY A 262 6.01 39.40 15.49
CA GLY A 262 6.94 38.44 16.10
C GLY A 262 6.38 37.81 17.38
N ILE A 263 5.58 36.77 17.21
CA ILE A 263 4.94 36.06 18.32
C ILE A 263 5.70 34.75 18.57
N LEU A 264 6.10 34.51 19.81
CA LEU A 264 6.62 33.23 20.27
C LEU A 264 5.58 32.55 21.16
N ILE A 265 5.12 31.37 20.74
CA ILE A 265 4.24 30.52 21.52
C ILE A 265 5.09 29.41 22.15
N SER A 266 5.04 29.27 23.47
CA SER A 266 5.83 28.28 24.21
C SER A 266 4.96 27.45 25.14
N GLY A 267 5.28 26.17 25.27
CA GLY A 267 4.65 25.26 26.23
C GLY A 267 5.28 23.87 26.21
N PRO A 268 5.02 23.04 27.24
CA PRO A 268 5.40 21.64 27.23
C PRO A 268 4.82 20.88 26.02
N PRO A 269 5.51 19.83 25.52
CA PRO A 269 5.00 19.01 24.43
C PRO A 269 3.62 18.43 24.74
N GLY A 270 2.66 18.58 23.81
CA GLY A 270 1.31 18.03 23.92
C GLY A 270 0.26 18.92 24.59
N MET A 271 0.61 20.16 24.93
CA MET A 271 -0.32 21.11 25.59
C MET A 271 -1.33 21.78 24.65
N GLY A 272 -1.05 21.83 23.34
CA GLY A 272 -1.91 22.54 22.37
C GLY A 272 -1.95 24.04 22.64
#